data_AF-A0A2M8Q625-F1
#
_entry.id   AF-A0A2M8Q625-F1
#
_cell.length_a   1.000
_cell.length_b   1.000
_cell.length_c   1.000
_cell.angle_alpha   90.00
_cell.angle_beta   90.00
_cell.angle_gamma   90.00
#
_symmetry.space_group_name_H-M   'P 1'
#
loop_
_entity.id
_entity.type
_entity.pdbx_description
1 polymer ?
#
loop_
_entity_poly.entity_id
_entity_poly.type
_entity_poly.pdbx_seq_one_letter_code
_entity_poly.pdbx_strand_id
1 'polypeptide(L)'
;TTHATGPYVVGSAKIDCYAMYTNNAPCGAFRGFGVTQSAFAVESNMDIVAEALGMDPIEFRRKNAMRVGAVTATGQVLRESVGLLTCLEKVEQAIREWW
;
A
#
# COMPACT_ATOMS: atom_id res chain seq x y z
N THR A 1 5.52 1.87 10.67
CA THR A 1 5.73 2.92 9.65
C THR A 1 4.40 3.56 9.30
N THR A 2 4.38 4.85 8.92
CA THR A 2 3.16 5.57 8.49
C THR A 2 2.55 4.99 7.21
N HIS A 3 3.32 4.23 6.44
CA HIS A 3 2.92 3.59 5.19
C HIS A 3 2.39 2.15 5.36
N ALA A 4 2.22 1.68 6.61
CA ALA A 4 1.90 0.29 6.91
C ALA A 4 0.51 -0.17 6.46
N THR A 5 -0.37 0.74 6.05
CA THR A 5 -1.67 0.42 5.45
C THR A 5 -1.66 0.49 3.92
N GLY A 6 -0.51 0.75 3.31
CA GLY A 6 -0.40 1.04 1.88
C GLY A 6 -1.17 2.31 1.49
N PRO A 7 -1.33 2.55 0.18
CA PRO A 7 -2.04 3.72 -0.34
C PRO A 7 -3.57 3.49 -0.40
N TYR A 8 -4.12 2.81 0.60
CA TYR A 8 -5.52 2.39 0.66
C TYR A 8 -6.28 3.04 1.83
N VAL A 9 -7.58 3.25 1.66
CA VAL A 9 -8.49 3.69 2.71
C VAL A 9 -8.78 2.50 3.63
N VAL A 10 -8.24 2.55 4.84
CA VAL A 10 -8.42 1.50 5.86
C VAL A 10 -9.24 2.08 7.01
N GLY A 11 -10.47 1.58 7.20
CA GLY A 11 -11.42 2.13 8.18
C GLY A 11 -11.00 1.95 9.64
N SER A 12 -10.12 0.99 9.93
CA SER A 12 -9.55 0.77 11.27
C SER A 12 -8.19 0.10 11.14
N ALA A 13 -7.17 0.67 11.79
CA ALA A 13 -5.81 0.14 11.75
C ALA A 13 -5.18 0.17 13.14
N LYS A 14 -4.49 -0.91 13.49
CA LYS A 14 -3.58 -0.98 14.64
C LYS A 14 -2.24 -1.49 14.12
N ILE A 15 -1.17 -0.72 14.36
CA ILE A 15 0.17 -1.05 13.88
C ILE A 15 1.14 -0.99 15.07
N ASP A 16 1.67 -2.14 15.46
CA ASP A 16 2.75 -2.25 16.42
C ASP A 16 4.08 -2.46 15.66
N CYS A 17 5.14 -1.78 16.09
CA CYS A 17 6.44 -1.82 15.43
C CYS A 17 7.53 -1.99 16.48
N TYR A 18 8.35 -3.02 16.32
CA TYR A 18 9.44 -3.34 17.23
C TYR A 18 10.76 -3.37 16.47
N ALA A 19 11.79 -2.78 17.06
CA ALA A 19 13.16 -2.90 16.60
C ALA A 19 13.97 -3.61 17.70
N MET A 20 14.70 -4.66 17.32
CA MET A 20 15.48 -5.47 18.25
C MET A 20 16.95 -5.41 17.88
N TYR A 21 17.81 -5.27 18.89
CA TYR A 21 19.24 -5.49 18.70
C TYR A 21 19.52 -6.98 18.48
N THR A 22 20.46 -7.27 17.60
CA THR A 22 20.94 -8.63 17.31
C THR A 22 22.46 -8.59 17.13
N ASN A 23 23.10 -9.76 17.05
CA ASN A 23 24.52 -9.86 16.72
C ASN A 23 24.81 -9.78 15.21
N ASN A 24 23.80 -9.51 14.37
CA ASN A 24 23.99 -9.30 12.95
C ASN A 24 24.68 -7.95 12.68
N ALA A 25 25.17 -7.78 11.43
CA ALA A 25 25.68 -6.49 10.98
C ALA A 25 24.63 -5.38 11.21
N PRO A 26 25.02 -4.19 11.71
CA PRO A 26 24.08 -3.11 11.99
C PRO A 26 23.23 -2.75 10.77
N CYS A 27 21.91 -2.78 10.94
CA CYS A 27 20.98 -2.30 9.92
C CYS A 27 20.85 -0.77 9.99
N GLY A 28 20.71 -0.14 8.83
CA GLY A 28 20.54 1.30 8.71
C GLY A 28 19.48 1.69 7.68
N ALA A 29 19.60 2.91 7.16
CA ALA A 29 18.74 3.39 6.10
C ALA A 29 19.09 2.74 4.75
N PHE A 30 18.07 2.28 4.03
CA PHE A 30 18.14 1.93 2.61
C PHE A 30 16.99 2.64 1.88
N ARG A 31 17.13 2.86 0.57
CA ARG A 31 16.10 3.44 -0.31
C ARG A 31 14.71 2.90 0.04
N GLY A 32 13.82 3.80 0.50
CA GLY A 32 12.46 3.48 0.94
C GLY A 32 12.25 3.52 2.45
N PHE A 33 13.30 3.53 3.28
CA PHE A 33 13.22 3.73 4.73
C PHE A 33 12.13 2.87 5.43
N GLY A 34 12.10 1.56 5.16
CA GLY A 34 11.11 0.65 5.74
C GLY A 34 9.84 0.45 4.90
N VAL A 35 9.59 1.32 3.90
CA VAL A 35 8.38 1.25 3.07
C VAL A 35 8.35 -0.01 2.22
N THR A 36 9.48 -0.44 1.66
CA THR A 36 9.54 -1.64 0.81
C THR A 36 9.14 -2.90 1.57
N GLN A 37 9.58 -3.03 2.82
CA GLN A 37 9.20 -4.13 3.70
C GLN A 37 7.71 -4.12 4.03
N SER A 38 7.16 -2.95 4.40
CA SER A 38 5.71 -2.85 4.68
C SER A 38 4.85 -3.00 3.43
N ALA A 39 5.31 -2.50 2.27
CA ALA A 39 4.58 -2.58 1.02
C ALA A 39 4.45 -4.04 0.56
N PHE A 40 5.51 -4.84 0.68
CA PHE A 40 5.43 -6.27 0.43
C PHE A 40 4.31 -6.92 1.27
N ALA A 41 4.29 -6.70 2.58
CA ALA A 41 3.26 -7.27 3.45
C ALA A 41 1.83 -6.81 3.09
N VAL A 42 1.64 -5.51 2.81
CA VAL A 42 0.31 -4.96 2.48
C VAL A 42 -0.16 -5.46 1.11
N GLU A 43 0.69 -5.41 0.08
CA GLU A 43 0.32 -5.82 -1.27
C GLU A 43 0.05 -7.32 -1.35
N SER A 44 0.83 -8.16 -0.66
CA SER A 44 0.51 -9.58 -0.54
C SER A 44 -0.85 -9.80 0.11
N ASN A 45 -1.18 -9.03 1.15
CA ASN A 45 -2.51 -9.12 1.76
C ASN A 45 -3.63 -8.64 0.82
N MET A 46 -3.38 -7.61 0.00
CA MET A 46 -4.35 -7.17 -1.02
C MET A 46 -4.64 -8.27 -2.04
N ASP A 47 -3.61 -8.99 -2.49
CA ASP A 47 -3.78 -10.12 -3.43
C ASP A 47 -4.53 -11.29 -2.79
N ILE A 48 -4.15 -11.69 -1.56
CA ILE A 48 -4.82 -12.78 -0.83
C ILE A 48 -6.31 -12.48 -0.63
N VAL A 49 -6.65 -11.23 -0.25
CA VAL A 49 -8.05 -10.84 -0.04
C VAL A 49 -8.80 -10.78 -1.36
N ALA A 50 -8.19 -10.25 -2.43
CA ALA A 50 -8.81 -10.24 -3.76
C ALA A 50 -9.12 -11.66 -4.24
N GLU A 51 -8.17 -12.59 -4.11
CA GLU A 51 -8.33 -14.00 -4.44
C GLU A 51 -9.46 -14.64 -3.62
N ALA A 52 -9.46 -14.47 -2.30
CA ALA A 52 -10.48 -15.02 -1.40
C ALA A 52 -11.90 -14.49 -1.71
N LEU A 53 -12.00 -13.27 -2.24
CA LEU A 53 -13.27 -12.66 -2.65
C LEU A 53 -13.63 -12.97 -4.12
N GLY A 54 -12.78 -13.65 -4.88
CA GLY A 54 -12.95 -13.85 -6.32
C GLY A 54 -12.98 -12.54 -7.11
N MET A 55 -12.30 -11.51 -6.61
CA MET A 55 -12.20 -10.19 -7.25
C MET A 55 -10.90 -10.06 -8.03
N ASP A 56 -10.95 -9.34 -9.16
CA ASP A 56 -9.73 -8.94 -9.86
C ASP A 56 -8.84 -8.08 -8.93
N PRO A 57 -7.51 -8.34 -8.87
CA PRO A 57 -6.61 -7.66 -7.95
C PRO A 57 -6.44 -6.16 -8.25
N ILE A 58 -6.57 -5.72 -9.50
CA ILE A 58 -6.53 -4.30 -9.87
C ILE A 58 -7.83 -3.62 -9.43
N GLU A 59 -8.98 -4.25 -9.65
CA GLU A 59 -10.28 -3.74 -9.20
C GLU A 59 -10.36 -3.66 -7.67
N PHE A 60 -9.84 -4.65 -6.96
CA PHE A 60 -9.79 -4.62 -5.50
C PHE A 60 -8.93 -3.45 -4.98
N ARG A 61 -7.78 -3.18 -5.62
CA ARG A 61 -6.95 -2.01 -5.30
C ARG A 61 -7.66 -0.69 -5.63
N ARG A 62 -8.32 -0.61 -6.79
CA ARG A 62 -9.11 0.57 -7.21
C ARG A 62 -10.24 0.88 -6.25
N LYS A 63 -10.93 -0.14 -5.75
CA LYS A 63 -12.00 -0.03 -4.76
C LYS A 63 -11.51 0.58 -3.44
N ASN A 64 -10.31 0.19 -2.99
CA ASN A 64 -9.75 0.62 -1.73
C ASN A 64 -8.78 1.82 -1.85
N ALA A 65 -8.47 2.28 -3.05
CA ALA A 65 -7.50 3.35 -3.30
C ALA A 65 -7.84 4.67 -2.57
N MET A 66 -6.82 5.33 -2.01
CA MET A 66 -6.96 6.69 -1.51
C MET A 66 -7.33 7.67 -2.61
N ARG A 67 -8.10 8.70 -2.23
CA ARG A 67 -8.57 9.80 -3.08
C ARG A 67 -8.34 11.13 -2.37
N VAL A 68 -8.49 12.24 -3.08
CA VAL A 68 -8.63 13.55 -2.42
C VAL A 68 -9.79 13.48 -1.43
N GLY A 69 -9.56 13.96 -0.20
CA GLY A 69 -10.48 13.86 0.93
C GLY A 69 -10.29 12.60 1.80
N ALA A 70 -9.52 11.61 1.35
CA ALA A 70 -9.23 10.43 2.17
C ALA A 70 -8.37 10.79 3.40
N VAL A 71 -8.56 10.04 4.47
CA VAL A 71 -7.82 10.17 5.72
C VAL A 71 -6.83 9.00 5.82
N THR A 72 -5.54 9.31 6.02
CA THR A 72 -4.52 8.28 6.24
C THR A 72 -4.72 7.61 7.60
N ALA A 73 -4.07 6.46 7.82
CA ALA A 73 -4.08 5.78 9.13
C ALA A 73 -3.55 6.63 10.29
N THR A 74 -2.85 7.73 10.00
CA THR A 74 -2.33 8.69 11.00
C THR A 74 -3.24 9.91 11.17
N GLY A 75 -4.40 9.96 10.52
CA GLY A 75 -5.36 11.07 10.62
C GLY A 75 -5.11 12.22 9.65
N GLN A 76 -4.14 12.13 8.74
CA GLN A 76 -3.88 13.18 7.76
C GLN A 76 -4.93 13.16 6.66
N VAL A 77 -5.55 14.31 6.38
CA VAL A 77 -6.45 14.49 5.23
C VAL A 77 -5.62 14.79 3.98
N LEU A 78 -5.79 13.99 2.93
CA LEU A 78 -5.16 14.23 1.64
C LEU A 78 -5.96 15.28 0.85
N ARG A 79 -5.42 16.49 0.72
CA ARG A 79 -6.15 17.62 0.10
C ARG A 79 -5.97 17.72 -1.41
N GLU A 80 -4.87 17.22 -1.94
CA GLU A 80 -4.50 17.34 -3.35
C GLU A 80 -3.46 16.28 -3.73
N SER A 81 -3.14 16.18 -5.03
CA SER A 81 -2.07 15.33 -5.56
C SER A 81 -2.16 13.84 -5.17
N VAL A 82 -3.35 13.24 -5.31
CA VAL A 82 -3.60 11.81 -5.03
C VAL A 82 -3.83 11.05 -6.34
N GLY A 83 -2.74 10.53 -6.92
CA GLY A 83 -2.74 9.99 -8.30
C GLY A 83 -2.80 8.46 -8.43
N LEU A 84 -3.07 7.70 -7.36
CA LEU A 84 -3.04 6.23 -7.42
C LEU A 84 -3.99 5.66 -8.48
N LEU A 85 -5.20 6.19 -8.59
CA LEU A 85 -6.19 5.70 -9.55
C LEU A 85 -5.72 5.88 -11.00
N THR A 86 -5.20 7.06 -11.33
CA THR A 86 -4.61 7.32 -12.65
C THR A 86 -3.41 6.42 -12.92
N CYS A 87 -2.61 6.09 -11.89
CA CYS A 87 -1.52 5.13 -12.02
C CYS A 87 -2.06 3.72 -12.35
N LEU A 88 -3.06 3.25 -11.61
CA LEU A 88 -3.69 1.94 -11.83
C LEU A 88 -4.31 1.83 -13.23
N GLU A 89 -5.04 2.85 -13.68
CA GLU A 89 -5.61 2.92 -15.03
C GLU A 89 -4.54 2.78 -16.12
N LYS A 90 -3.43 3.52 -16.01
CA LYS A 90 -2.33 3.45 -16.98
C LYS A 90 -1.62 2.10 -16.97
N VAL A 91 -1.41 1.52 -15.79
CA VAL A 91 -0.80 0.20 -15.65
C VAL A 91 -1.70 -0.87 -16.25
N GLU A 92 -3.00 -0.83 -15.98
CA GLU A 92 -3.97 -1.77 -16.55
C GLU A 92 -4.02 -1.68 -18.08
N GLN A 93 -4.03 -0.46 -18.63
CA GLN A 93 -3.96 -0.26 -20.07
C GLN A 93 -2.67 -0.85 -20.66
N ALA A 94 -1.51 -0.55 -20.06
CA ALA A 94 -0.24 -1.07 -20.53
C ALA A 94 -0.17 -2.60 -20.48
N ILE A 95 -0.72 -3.23 -19.43
CA ILE A 95 -0.80 -4.68 -19.33
C ILE A 95 -1.63 -5.26 -20.49
N ARG A 96 -2.77 -4.65 -20.85
CA ARG A 96 -3.62 -5.11 -21.96
C ARG A 96 -3.03 -4.89 -23.34
N GLU A 97 -2.12 -3.92 -23.50
CA GLU A 97 -1.46 -3.65 -24.78
C GLU A 97 -0.28 -4.59 -25.02
N TRP A 98 0.33 -5.11 -23.94
CA TRP A 98 1.52 -5.97 -24.00
C TRP A 98 1.19 -7.46 -24.14
N TRP A 99 -0.07 -7.85 -23.87
CA TRP A 99 -0.60 -9.21 -23.91
C TRP A 99 -1.74 -9.30 -24.91
#